data_AF-A0A812U171-F1
#
_entry.id   AF-A0A812U171-F1
#
_cell.length_a   1.000
_cell.length_b   1.000
_cell.length_c   1.000
_cell.angle_alpha   90.00
_cell.angle_beta   90.00
_cell.angle_gamma   90.00
#
_symmetry.space_group_name_H-M   'P 1'
#
loop_
_entity.id
_entity.type
_entity.pdbx_description
1 polymer ?
#
loop_
_entity_poly.entity_id
_entity_poly.type
_entity_poly.pdbx_seq_one_letter_code
_entity_poly.pdbx_strand_id
1 'polypeptide(L)'
;MADSESPLRWLFFGCGAVGGYFGARLAQKKQKVSFMVRKETLRVLSGDGVRVRSICGDVHIPRKDLDQVMNTEALDKESKFDADVIVLACKAWEVERCLKMCQPWCGPNTLVLPLQNGVDAFGTVRSIVTSWGKGRPLVGWCNIVAAIQEPGLIKHWAANPPCIYCGEFEGAPTSRTKHMESVLASCEGMAVSLEQDALSKCWEKFSFICSTTAVQATAGPSATQDLIPQVPELEQMWRSAMEEIMAIAKKSGIDYQQSWMEKRIPVLRDAVGATTSCSRDLWAGRHSELEDLLGSVHRMGQEKGVPTPVISTCLRALTVRDRLARRATTLPIYPMLEGQKILGTICNHQGQQLPADRTLAQKKAEEYLRPEWYVCPMTSAIATGGQCEVPEGVQMLWEAELGVVISHSCENLSPHEALDYVGGYCMVLDLTGGNLGFESMKYGHSWTRNKCQNTFKPVGAFIPASALPKPESSRIICRVNGKTVAEDEISKMKFTIAQQVADASELTPLRRGDILLTGAGSLGPLAIGDVVEGSVEGLDAKYTVSATLVAAPKRRKLEPSKL
;
A
#
# COMPACT_ATOMS: atom_id res chain seq x y z
N MET A 1 5.59 -53.53 1.97
CA MET A 1 4.39 -52.79 1.53
C MET A 1 4.08 -51.83 2.66
N ALA A 2 4.37 -50.54 2.48
CA ALA A 2 4.15 -49.55 3.53
C ALA A 2 2.64 -49.31 3.66
N ASP A 3 2.10 -49.48 4.87
CA ASP A 3 0.70 -49.20 5.18
C ASP A 3 0.34 -47.79 4.73
N SER A 4 -0.59 -47.69 3.77
CA SER A 4 -1.10 -46.41 3.30
C SER A 4 -2.06 -45.86 4.34
N GLU A 5 -1.55 -45.09 5.31
CA GLU A 5 -2.42 -44.28 6.17
C GLU A 5 -3.31 -43.39 5.29
N SER A 6 -4.59 -43.29 5.67
CA SER A 6 -5.59 -42.53 4.92
C SER A 6 -5.17 -41.06 4.78
N PRO A 7 -5.45 -40.39 3.64
CA PRO A 7 -5.07 -38.99 3.46
C PRO A 7 -5.76 -38.10 4.50
N LEU A 8 -4.99 -37.21 5.12
CA LEU A 8 -5.47 -36.22 6.07
C LEU A 8 -6.34 -35.17 5.37
N ARG A 9 -7.33 -34.66 6.10
CA ARG A 9 -8.17 -33.51 5.72
C ARG A 9 -7.57 -32.22 6.24
N TRP A 10 -7.10 -31.40 5.31
CA TRP A 10 -6.51 -30.10 5.57
C TRP A 10 -7.50 -28.99 5.24
N LEU A 11 -7.68 -28.03 6.13
CA LEU A 11 -8.46 -26.83 5.88
C LEU A 11 -7.57 -25.59 6.00
N PHE A 12 -7.32 -24.94 4.88
CA PHE A 12 -6.58 -23.68 4.83
C PHE A 12 -7.53 -22.48 4.90
N PHE A 13 -7.42 -21.70 5.96
CA PHE A 13 -8.06 -20.37 6.05
C PHE A 13 -7.17 -19.35 5.32
N GLY A 14 -7.56 -19.07 4.08
CA GLY A 14 -6.82 -18.22 3.15
C GLY A 14 -5.99 -19.00 2.15
N CYS A 15 -6.17 -18.69 0.87
CA CYS A 15 -5.33 -19.14 -0.25
C CYS A 15 -4.42 -17.99 -0.73
N GLY A 16 -3.78 -17.31 0.22
CA GLY A 16 -2.75 -16.30 -0.07
C GLY A 16 -1.41 -16.94 -0.47
N ALA A 17 -0.33 -16.16 -0.45
CA ALA A 17 1.00 -16.66 -0.81
C ALA A 17 1.44 -17.90 0.00
N VAL A 18 1.24 -17.87 1.32
CA VAL A 18 1.59 -18.98 2.24
C VAL A 18 0.63 -20.16 2.07
N GLY A 19 -0.67 -19.93 2.26
CA GLY A 19 -1.68 -20.99 2.26
C GLY A 19 -1.83 -21.66 0.89
N GLY A 20 -1.77 -20.88 -0.19
CA GLY A 20 -1.83 -21.39 -1.55
C GLY A 20 -0.61 -22.22 -1.93
N TYR A 21 0.60 -21.83 -1.49
CA TYR A 21 1.81 -22.61 -1.74
C TYR A 21 1.77 -23.97 -1.02
N PHE A 22 1.64 -23.96 0.31
CA PHE A 22 1.68 -25.18 1.11
C PHE A 22 0.47 -26.09 0.85
N GLY A 23 -0.72 -25.50 0.67
CA GLY A 23 -1.92 -26.25 0.30
C GLY A 23 -1.80 -26.92 -1.07
N ALA A 24 -1.20 -26.27 -2.07
CA ALA A 24 -0.95 -26.89 -3.36
C ALA A 24 0.05 -28.06 -3.28
N ARG A 25 1.11 -27.93 -2.48
CA ARG A 25 2.08 -29.02 -2.26
C ARG A 25 1.46 -30.24 -1.58
N LEU A 26 0.57 -30.02 -0.61
CA LEU A 26 -0.19 -31.10 0.03
C LEU A 26 -1.17 -31.77 -0.93
N ALA A 27 -1.91 -31.00 -1.72
CA ALA A 27 -2.83 -31.53 -2.71
C ALA A 27 -2.09 -32.32 -3.82
N GLN A 28 -0.87 -31.91 -4.19
CA GLN A 28 0.00 -32.67 -5.11
C GLN A 28 0.30 -34.09 -4.59
N LYS A 29 0.37 -34.29 -3.27
CA LYS A 29 0.50 -35.61 -2.62
C LYS A 29 -0.84 -36.26 -2.28
N LYS A 30 -1.91 -35.85 -2.96
CA LYS A 30 -3.27 -36.41 -2.85
C LYS A 30 -3.84 -36.36 -1.42
N GLN A 31 -3.38 -35.42 -0.60
CA GLN A 31 -4.06 -35.08 0.65
C GLN A 31 -5.39 -34.39 0.35
N LYS A 32 -6.38 -34.49 1.25
CA LYS A 32 -7.68 -33.85 1.07
C LYS A 32 -7.59 -32.38 1.49
N VAL A 33 -7.28 -31.51 0.54
CA VAL A 33 -7.07 -30.07 0.81
C VAL A 33 -8.32 -29.27 0.49
N SER A 34 -8.81 -28.57 1.49
CA SER A 34 -9.90 -27.59 1.38
C SER A 34 -9.40 -26.17 1.64
N PHE A 35 -9.97 -25.19 0.94
CA PHE A 35 -9.68 -23.77 1.09
C PHE A 35 -10.93 -22.99 1.51
N MET A 36 -10.81 -22.15 2.53
CA MET A 36 -11.80 -21.14 2.89
C MET A 36 -11.29 -19.77 2.45
N VAL A 37 -11.99 -19.12 1.51
CA VAL A 37 -11.51 -17.91 0.82
C VAL A 37 -12.62 -16.88 0.59
N ARG A 38 -12.23 -15.65 0.21
CA ARG A 38 -13.16 -14.57 -0.17
C ARG A 38 -13.66 -14.73 -1.61
N LYS A 39 -14.73 -14.02 -1.95
CA LYS A 39 -15.46 -14.11 -3.23
C LYS A 39 -14.57 -14.06 -4.49
N GLU A 40 -13.57 -13.17 -4.53
CA GLU A 40 -12.68 -13.02 -5.69
C GLU A 40 -11.84 -14.28 -5.93
N THR A 41 -11.13 -14.75 -4.89
CA THR A 41 -10.31 -15.97 -4.97
C THR A 41 -11.17 -17.22 -5.16
N LEU A 42 -12.35 -17.27 -4.53
CA LEU A 42 -13.33 -18.35 -4.70
C LEU A 42 -13.66 -18.58 -6.17
N ARG A 43 -13.88 -17.49 -6.93
CA ARG A 43 -14.23 -17.56 -8.36
C ARG A 43 -13.13 -18.27 -9.16
N VAL A 44 -11.87 -17.93 -8.91
CA VAL A 44 -10.74 -18.55 -9.65
C VAL A 44 -10.51 -19.99 -9.21
N LEU A 45 -10.48 -20.26 -7.90
CA LEU A 45 -10.26 -21.62 -7.40
C LEU A 45 -11.37 -22.60 -7.80
N SER A 46 -12.60 -22.09 -7.99
CA SER A 46 -13.74 -22.91 -8.45
C SER A 46 -13.65 -23.29 -9.93
N GLY A 47 -12.88 -22.57 -10.74
CA GLY A 47 -12.62 -22.89 -12.15
C GLY A 47 -11.26 -23.58 -12.33
N ASP A 48 -10.20 -22.79 -12.21
CA ASP A 48 -8.84 -23.18 -12.58
C ASP A 48 -8.08 -23.90 -11.46
N GLY A 49 -8.57 -23.86 -10.22
CA GLY A 49 -7.87 -24.38 -9.05
C GLY A 49 -6.67 -23.52 -8.63
N VAL A 50 -5.67 -24.12 -8.00
CA VAL A 50 -4.50 -23.42 -7.44
C VAL A 50 -3.27 -23.64 -8.32
N ARG A 51 -2.56 -22.57 -8.66
CA ARG A 51 -1.32 -22.59 -9.45
C ARG A 51 -0.16 -22.01 -8.64
N VAL A 52 1.00 -22.63 -8.75
CA VAL A 52 2.25 -22.20 -8.11
C VAL A 52 3.35 -22.15 -9.16
N ARG A 53 3.95 -20.97 -9.35
CA ARG A 53 5.22 -20.79 -10.06
C ARG A 53 6.35 -20.70 -9.04
N SER A 54 7.30 -21.61 -9.09
CA SER A 54 8.25 -21.81 -7.99
C SER A 54 9.63 -22.23 -8.48
N ILE A 55 10.65 -21.66 -7.85
CA ILE A 55 12.04 -22.13 -7.98
C ILE A 55 12.25 -23.58 -7.48
N CYS A 56 11.26 -24.15 -6.79
CA CYS A 56 11.21 -25.55 -6.37
C CYS A 56 10.27 -26.39 -7.26
N GLY A 57 10.06 -25.99 -8.51
CA GLY A 57 9.18 -26.65 -9.47
C GLY A 57 7.75 -26.12 -9.44
N ASP A 58 7.19 -25.89 -10.62
CA ASP A 58 5.82 -25.41 -10.79
C ASP A 58 4.79 -26.49 -10.46
N VAL A 59 3.63 -26.07 -9.96
CA VAL A 59 2.51 -26.96 -9.59
C VAL A 59 1.20 -26.36 -10.06
N HIS A 60 0.31 -27.20 -10.59
CA HIS A 60 -1.07 -26.85 -10.86
C HIS A 60 -1.99 -27.93 -10.29
N ILE A 61 -2.83 -27.52 -9.35
CA ILE A 61 -3.86 -28.36 -8.74
C ILE A 61 -5.21 -27.92 -9.29
N PRO A 62 -5.81 -28.65 -10.23
CA PRO A 62 -7.10 -28.28 -10.79
C PRO A 62 -8.20 -28.44 -9.72
N ARG A 63 -9.32 -27.72 -9.88
CA ARG A 63 -10.45 -27.73 -8.93
C ARG A 63 -10.89 -29.15 -8.53
N LYS A 64 -10.91 -30.10 -9.47
CA LYS A 64 -11.32 -31.50 -9.22
C LYS A 64 -10.42 -32.26 -8.24
N ASP A 65 -9.18 -31.82 -8.05
CA ASP A 65 -8.19 -32.45 -7.18
C ASP A 65 -8.15 -31.76 -5.80
N LEU A 66 -8.97 -30.71 -5.60
CA LEU A 66 -9.25 -30.10 -4.30
C LEU A 66 -10.51 -30.70 -3.70
N ASP A 67 -10.55 -30.83 -2.37
CA ASP A 67 -11.70 -31.36 -1.64
C ASP A 67 -12.85 -30.33 -1.66
N GLN A 68 -12.75 -29.26 -0.88
CA GLN A 68 -13.74 -28.17 -0.87
C GLN A 68 -13.09 -26.79 -1.10
N VAL A 69 -13.79 -25.92 -1.82
CA VAL A 69 -13.45 -24.50 -1.93
C VAL A 69 -14.66 -23.72 -1.44
N MET A 70 -14.52 -23.09 -0.28
CA MET A 70 -15.61 -22.54 0.53
C MET A 70 -15.52 -21.02 0.64
N ASN A 71 -16.66 -20.37 0.85
CA ASN A 71 -16.78 -18.93 0.96
C ASN A 71 -16.82 -18.45 2.43
N THR A 72 -15.92 -17.53 2.77
CA THR A 72 -15.89 -16.85 4.07
C THR A 72 -17.18 -16.08 4.41
N GLU A 73 -18.00 -15.75 3.40
CA GLU A 73 -19.24 -14.98 3.56
C GLU A 73 -20.51 -15.86 3.59
N ALA A 74 -20.38 -17.18 3.44
CA ALA A 74 -21.53 -18.09 3.34
C ALA A 74 -21.42 -19.32 4.26
N LEU A 75 -20.78 -19.18 5.43
CA LEU A 75 -20.44 -20.27 6.35
C LEU A 75 -21.59 -21.24 6.64
N ASP A 76 -22.81 -20.73 6.83
CA ASP A 76 -23.99 -21.55 7.14
C ASP A 76 -24.40 -22.47 5.98
N LYS A 77 -24.04 -22.13 4.75
CA LYS A 77 -24.33 -22.90 3.53
C LYS A 77 -23.22 -23.89 3.17
N GLU A 78 -22.02 -23.72 3.71
CA GLU A 78 -20.87 -24.58 3.39
C GLU A 78 -21.00 -25.97 4.03
N SER A 79 -20.41 -26.99 3.42
CA SER A 79 -20.41 -28.34 4.01
C SER A 79 -19.41 -28.44 5.15
N LYS A 80 -19.85 -28.97 6.30
CA LYS A 80 -19.02 -29.10 7.50
C LYS A 80 -18.38 -30.49 7.55
N PHE A 81 -17.15 -30.55 8.01
CA PHE A 81 -16.41 -31.78 8.22
C PHE A 81 -15.38 -31.57 9.33
N ASP A 82 -15.01 -32.65 10.02
CA ASP A 82 -13.91 -32.61 10.98
C ASP A 82 -12.57 -32.60 10.24
N ALA A 83 -11.91 -31.46 10.18
CA ALA A 83 -10.56 -31.38 9.64
C ALA A 83 -9.57 -32.10 10.56
N ASP A 84 -8.55 -32.74 9.98
CA ASP A 84 -7.43 -33.27 10.76
C ASP A 84 -6.46 -32.13 11.13
N VAL A 85 -6.26 -31.20 10.19
CA VAL A 85 -5.45 -30.00 10.39
C VAL A 85 -6.16 -28.77 9.83
N ILE A 86 -6.34 -27.75 10.66
CA ILE A 86 -6.75 -26.40 10.24
C ILE A 86 -5.50 -25.53 10.21
N VAL A 87 -5.17 -24.98 9.05
CA VAL A 87 -4.04 -24.07 8.87
C VAL A 87 -4.55 -22.64 8.75
N LEU A 88 -4.10 -21.77 9.65
CA LEU A 88 -4.37 -20.34 9.56
C LEU A 88 -3.27 -19.72 8.69
N ALA A 89 -3.61 -19.35 7.46
CA ALA A 89 -2.70 -18.70 6.51
C ALA A 89 -3.17 -17.30 6.09
N CYS A 90 -4.10 -16.73 6.85
CA CYS A 90 -4.54 -15.33 6.78
C CYS A 90 -3.50 -14.38 7.41
N LYS A 91 -3.68 -13.07 7.25
CA LYS A 91 -2.83 -12.08 7.90
C LYS A 91 -3.05 -12.07 9.41
N ALA A 92 -2.05 -11.64 10.19
CA ALA A 92 -2.08 -11.69 11.65
C ALA A 92 -3.32 -11.02 12.27
N TRP A 93 -3.71 -9.84 11.77
CA TRP A 93 -4.91 -9.12 12.21
C TRP A 93 -6.25 -9.83 11.88
N GLU A 94 -6.26 -10.85 11.04
CA GLU A 94 -7.46 -11.62 10.69
C GLU A 94 -7.61 -12.90 11.52
N VAL A 95 -6.56 -13.32 12.24
CA VAL A 95 -6.51 -14.62 12.95
C VAL A 95 -7.69 -14.81 13.88
N GLU A 96 -8.01 -13.81 14.71
CA GLU A 96 -9.13 -13.90 15.65
C GLU A 96 -10.47 -14.10 14.93
N ARG A 97 -10.69 -13.34 13.85
CA ARG A 97 -11.89 -13.47 13.02
C ARG A 97 -11.96 -14.84 12.36
N CYS A 98 -10.86 -15.31 11.77
CA CYS A 98 -10.78 -16.63 11.14
C CYS A 98 -11.02 -17.77 12.14
N LEU A 99 -10.49 -17.65 13.37
CA LEU A 99 -10.73 -18.62 14.44
C LEU A 99 -12.22 -18.69 14.81
N LYS A 100 -12.89 -17.55 14.98
CA LYS A 100 -14.34 -17.51 15.24
C LYS A 100 -15.15 -18.19 14.12
N MET A 101 -14.67 -18.14 12.89
CA MET A 101 -15.32 -18.79 11.75
C MET A 101 -14.99 -20.28 11.61
N CYS A 102 -13.82 -20.74 12.09
CA CYS A 102 -13.33 -22.09 11.79
C CYS A 102 -13.82 -23.18 12.75
N GLN A 103 -14.35 -22.79 13.92
CA GLN A 103 -14.85 -23.72 14.95
C GLN A 103 -15.79 -24.84 14.42
N PRO A 104 -16.69 -24.62 13.43
CA PRO A 104 -17.55 -25.67 12.89
C PRO A 104 -16.82 -26.80 12.16
N TRP A 105 -15.59 -26.58 11.68
CA TRP A 105 -14.75 -27.60 11.00
C TRP A 105 -13.72 -28.24 11.94
N CYS A 106 -13.72 -27.85 13.21
CA CYS A 106 -12.84 -28.39 14.21
C CYS A 106 -13.50 -29.60 14.89
N GLY A 107 -12.90 -30.78 14.74
CA GLY A 107 -13.22 -31.99 15.50
C GLY A 107 -12.44 -32.09 16.82
N PRO A 108 -12.66 -33.14 17.63
CA PRO A 108 -12.02 -33.32 18.93
C PRO A 108 -10.48 -33.42 18.83
N ASN A 109 -9.97 -33.91 17.70
CA ASN A 109 -8.55 -34.19 17.49
C ASN A 109 -7.88 -33.25 16.49
N THR A 110 -8.59 -32.27 15.94
CA THR A 110 -8.05 -31.34 14.94
C THR A 110 -6.86 -30.56 15.47
N LEU A 111 -5.76 -30.56 14.73
CA LEU A 111 -4.63 -29.67 14.97
C LEU A 111 -4.94 -28.29 14.38
N VAL A 112 -4.73 -27.21 15.14
CA VAL A 112 -4.90 -25.83 14.65
C VAL A 112 -3.52 -25.19 14.55
N LEU A 113 -3.01 -25.05 13.33
CA LEU A 113 -1.66 -24.62 13.02
C LEU A 113 -1.65 -23.18 12.46
N PRO A 114 -1.23 -22.18 13.24
CA PRO A 114 -0.95 -20.85 12.71
C PRO A 114 0.35 -20.84 11.89
N LEU A 115 0.40 -20.04 10.81
CA LEU A 115 1.62 -19.80 10.03
C LEU A 115 1.97 -18.31 9.90
N GLN A 116 1.35 -17.45 10.72
CA GLN A 116 1.59 -16.01 10.74
C GLN A 116 3.00 -15.66 11.25
N ASN A 117 3.47 -14.47 10.92
CA ASN A 117 4.55 -13.83 11.67
C ASN A 117 3.95 -13.17 12.92
N GLY A 118 4.63 -13.26 14.05
CA GLY A 118 4.18 -12.62 15.31
C GLY A 118 3.93 -13.62 16.43
N VAL A 119 4.13 -13.18 17.68
CA VAL A 119 3.88 -14.01 18.88
C VAL A 119 2.50 -13.81 19.51
N ASP A 120 1.86 -12.65 19.28
CA ASP A 120 0.49 -12.35 19.77
C ASP A 120 -0.55 -13.35 19.24
N ALA A 121 -0.37 -13.81 18.00
CA ALA A 121 -1.26 -14.79 17.38
C ALA A 121 -1.34 -16.09 18.20
N PHE A 122 -0.25 -16.52 18.85
CA PHE A 122 -0.24 -17.79 19.59
C PHE A 122 -1.06 -17.74 20.87
N GLY A 123 -0.98 -16.64 21.63
CA GLY A 123 -1.81 -16.45 22.81
C GLY A 123 -3.30 -16.47 22.44
N THR A 124 -3.64 -15.78 21.35
CA THR A 124 -5.00 -15.74 20.79
C THR A 124 -5.47 -17.12 20.33
N VAL A 125 -4.66 -17.83 19.53
CA VAL A 125 -4.95 -19.19 19.05
C VAL A 125 -5.11 -20.15 20.22
N ARG A 126 -4.18 -20.16 21.18
CA ARG A 126 -4.25 -21.01 22.37
C ARG A 126 -5.54 -20.76 23.14
N SER A 127 -5.83 -19.50 23.44
CA SER A 127 -7.02 -19.10 24.21
C SER A 127 -8.32 -19.51 23.51
N ILE A 128 -8.48 -19.14 22.24
CA ILE A 128 -9.72 -19.37 21.50
C ILE A 128 -9.95 -20.86 21.23
N VAL A 129 -8.94 -21.58 20.74
CA VAL A 129 -9.07 -23.02 20.45
C VAL A 129 -9.36 -23.79 21.75
N THR A 130 -8.72 -23.45 22.86
CA THR A 130 -9.01 -24.08 24.16
C THR A 130 -10.47 -23.82 24.58
N SER A 131 -10.99 -22.62 24.33
CA SER A 131 -12.37 -22.28 24.70
C SER A 131 -13.43 -23.05 23.91
N TRP A 132 -13.08 -23.65 22.76
CA TRP A 132 -14.00 -24.53 22.03
C TRP A 132 -14.26 -25.87 22.73
N GLY A 133 -13.43 -26.27 23.70
CA GLY A 133 -13.49 -27.59 24.33
C GLY A 133 -13.08 -28.75 23.40
N LYS A 134 -12.57 -28.44 22.20
CA LYS A 134 -12.15 -29.39 21.16
C LYS A 134 -11.01 -28.80 20.34
N GLY A 135 -10.31 -29.66 19.59
CA GLY A 135 -9.12 -29.27 18.86
C GLY A 135 -7.89 -29.10 19.74
N ARG A 136 -6.74 -28.93 19.10
CA ARG A 136 -5.43 -28.78 19.74
C ARG A 136 -4.67 -27.63 19.07
N PRO A 137 -4.46 -26.51 19.77
CA PRO A 137 -3.67 -25.41 19.21
C PRO A 137 -2.20 -25.81 19.14
N LEU A 138 -1.52 -25.44 18.06
CA LEU A 138 -0.08 -25.60 17.90
C LEU A 138 0.62 -24.24 17.84
N VAL A 139 1.92 -24.25 18.10
CA VAL A 139 2.82 -23.14 17.75
C VAL A 139 3.31 -23.41 16.33
N GLY A 140 3.26 -22.40 15.47
CA GLY A 140 3.66 -22.58 14.07
C GLY A 140 4.09 -21.29 13.40
N TRP A 141 5.03 -21.41 12.47
CA TRP A 141 5.47 -20.33 11.60
C TRP A 141 6.05 -20.93 10.32
N CYS A 142 6.23 -20.12 9.29
CA CYS A 142 6.92 -20.56 8.08
C CYS A 142 8.09 -19.67 7.71
N ASN A 143 8.99 -20.20 6.89
CA ASN A 143 9.98 -19.46 6.13
C ASN A 143 9.68 -19.65 4.63
N ILE A 144 9.24 -18.59 3.97
CA ILE A 144 8.90 -18.59 2.54
C ILE A 144 8.98 -17.16 1.99
N VAL A 145 9.48 -17.02 0.76
CA VAL A 145 9.41 -15.75 0.01
C VAL A 145 8.53 -15.94 -1.22
N ALA A 146 7.26 -15.58 -1.06
CA ALA A 146 6.25 -15.72 -2.09
C ALA A 146 5.25 -14.54 -2.07
N ALA A 147 4.56 -14.34 -3.18
CA ALA A 147 3.48 -13.37 -3.34
C ALA A 147 2.37 -13.94 -4.22
N ILE A 148 1.17 -13.38 -4.06
CA ILE A 148 0.06 -13.59 -4.99
C ILE A 148 0.40 -12.78 -6.25
N GLN A 149 0.55 -13.45 -7.39
CA GLN A 149 0.76 -12.77 -8.68
C GLN A 149 -0.59 -12.31 -9.26
N GLU A 150 -1.60 -13.16 -9.14
CA GLU A 150 -3.01 -12.92 -9.45
C GLU A 150 -3.83 -13.90 -8.59
N PRO A 151 -5.15 -13.69 -8.38
CA PRO A 151 -5.96 -14.63 -7.61
C PRO A 151 -5.78 -16.08 -8.11
N GLY A 152 -5.44 -17.00 -7.21
CA GLY A 152 -5.17 -18.41 -7.55
C GLY A 152 -3.79 -18.73 -8.14
N LEU A 153 -2.93 -17.74 -8.40
CA LEU A 153 -1.54 -17.94 -8.85
C LEU A 153 -0.53 -17.38 -7.84
N ILE A 154 0.25 -18.27 -7.24
CA ILE A 154 1.32 -17.93 -6.30
C ILE A 154 2.66 -17.93 -7.04
N LYS A 155 3.46 -16.88 -6.85
CA LYS A 155 4.86 -16.81 -7.28
C LYS A 155 5.77 -17.00 -6.06
N HIS A 156 6.70 -17.94 -6.13
CA HIS A 156 7.68 -18.27 -5.09
C HIS A 156 9.11 -18.20 -5.66
N TRP A 157 10.01 -17.47 -5.02
CA TRP A 157 11.34 -17.17 -5.61
C TRP A 157 12.54 -17.17 -4.66
N ALA A 158 12.36 -17.41 -3.36
CA ALA A 158 13.47 -17.54 -2.40
C ALA A 158 13.03 -18.29 -1.12
N ALA A 159 13.99 -18.64 -0.25
CA ALA A 159 13.86 -19.62 0.83
C ALA A 159 13.61 -21.03 0.27
N ASN A 160 14.64 -21.65 -0.29
CA ASN A 160 14.55 -22.93 -0.98
C ASN A 160 15.15 -24.08 -0.15
N PRO A 161 14.37 -25.13 0.22
CA PRO A 161 12.92 -25.21 0.08
C PRO A 161 12.21 -24.36 1.15
N PRO A 162 10.98 -23.88 0.89
CA PRO A 162 10.15 -23.26 1.91
C PRO A 162 9.89 -24.22 3.06
N CYS A 163 9.90 -23.73 4.29
CA CYS A 163 9.81 -24.58 5.48
C CYS A 163 8.66 -24.18 6.39
N ILE A 164 7.86 -25.15 6.84
CA ILE A 164 6.94 -25.01 7.97
C ILE A 164 7.65 -25.46 9.23
N TYR A 165 7.67 -24.61 10.24
CA TYR A 165 8.13 -24.95 11.58
C TYR A 165 6.92 -25.02 12.49
N CYS A 166 6.85 -26.04 13.34
CA CYS A 166 5.74 -26.20 14.26
C CYS A 166 6.15 -26.97 15.51
N GLY A 167 5.29 -26.94 16.52
CA GLY A 167 5.39 -27.81 17.68
C GLY A 167 4.25 -27.60 18.65
N GLU A 168 4.27 -28.38 19.72
CA GLU A 168 3.29 -28.28 20.81
C GLU A 168 3.54 -26.99 21.62
N PHE A 169 2.51 -26.47 22.29
CA PHE A 169 2.71 -25.36 23.24
C PHE A 169 3.52 -25.79 24.46
N GLU A 170 3.33 -27.05 24.89
CA GLU A 170 3.96 -27.64 26.07
C GLU A 170 4.24 -29.11 25.80
N GLY A 171 5.40 -29.60 26.27
CA GLY A 171 5.78 -31.01 26.16
C GLY A 171 6.37 -31.41 24.81
N ALA A 172 6.71 -32.69 24.70
CA ALA A 172 7.30 -33.26 23.49
C ALA A 172 6.24 -33.49 22.40
N PRO A 173 6.64 -33.54 21.11
CA PRO A 173 5.72 -33.81 20.02
C PRO A 173 4.95 -35.12 20.20
N THR A 174 3.64 -35.05 20.02
CA THR A 174 2.71 -36.19 20.13
C THR A 174 2.75 -37.07 18.89
N SER A 175 2.14 -38.26 18.96
CA SER A 175 1.98 -39.14 17.78
C SER A 175 1.26 -38.44 16.63
N ARG A 176 0.30 -37.56 16.94
CA ARG A 176 -0.48 -36.81 15.96
C ARG A 176 0.36 -35.77 15.23
N THR A 177 1.16 -34.98 15.96
CA THR A 177 2.03 -33.97 15.35
C THR A 177 3.18 -34.62 14.58
N LYS A 178 3.69 -35.78 15.01
CA LYS A 178 4.64 -36.60 14.23
C LYS A 178 4.01 -37.16 12.94
N HIS A 179 2.77 -37.62 12.98
CA HIS A 179 2.07 -38.07 11.77
C HIS A 179 1.85 -36.89 10.79
N MET A 180 1.42 -35.73 11.29
CA MET A 180 1.34 -34.50 10.49
C MET A 180 2.69 -34.12 9.86
N GLU A 181 3.78 -34.16 10.64
CA GLU A 181 5.14 -33.91 10.16
C GLU A 181 5.53 -34.90 9.06
N SER A 182 5.25 -36.20 9.22
CA SER A 182 5.55 -37.22 8.20
C SER A 182 4.85 -36.91 6.86
N VAL A 183 3.58 -36.51 6.91
CA VAL A 183 2.83 -36.09 5.71
C VAL A 183 3.46 -34.85 5.08
N LEU A 184 3.79 -33.82 5.87
CA LEU A 184 4.44 -32.60 5.38
C LEU A 184 5.82 -32.89 4.76
N ALA A 185 6.63 -33.73 5.41
CA ALA A 185 7.96 -34.13 4.95
C ALA A 185 7.93 -34.94 3.65
N SER A 186 6.82 -35.63 3.36
CA SER A 186 6.64 -36.37 2.11
C SER A 186 6.37 -35.49 0.88
N CYS A 187 6.09 -34.20 1.09
CA CYS A 187 5.75 -33.26 0.02
C CYS A 187 7.00 -32.70 -0.66
N GLU A 188 7.04 -32.78 -1.99
CA GLU A 188 8.14 -32.23 -2.79
C GLU A 188 8.08 -30.71 -2.84
N GLY A 189 9.25 -30.07 -2.80
CA GLY A 189 9.36 -28.62 -2.89
C GLY A 189 9.03 -27.87 -1.59
N MET A 190 8.88 -28.56 -0.47
CA MET A 190 8.79 -27.93 0.85
C MET A 190 9.52 -28.77 1.91
N ALA A 191 9.78 -28.16 3.07
CA ALA A 191 10.34 -28.79 4.24
C ALA A 191 9.44 -28.57 5.47
N VAL A 192 9.66 -29.38 6.49
CA VAL A 192 9.03 -29.23 7.81
C VAL A 192 10.06 -29.43 8.91
N SER A 193 9.90 -28.72 10.02
CA SER A 193 10.65 -28.94 11.25
C SER A 193 9.68 -29.00 12.43
N LEU A 194 9.66 -30.14 13.13
CA LEU A 194 8.89 -30.32 14.36
C LEU A 194 9.78 -30.04 15.58
N GLU A 195 9.60 -28.87 16.17
CA GLU A 195 10.44 -28.36 17.26
C GLU A 195 9.94 -28.89 18.61
N GLN A 196 10.89 -29.32 19.45
CA GLN A 196 10.60 -29.69 20.84
C GLN A 196 10.34 -28.46 21.72
N ASP A 197 11.04 -27.35 21.46
CA ASP A 197 10.84 -26.06 22.13
C ASP A 197 10.39 -25.00 21.11
N ALA A 198 9.17 -25.19 20.60
CA ALA A 198 8.62 -24.37 19.54
C ALA A 198 8.43 -22.91 19.97
N LEU A 199 8.07 -22.66 21.23
CA LEU A 199 7.89 -21.30 21.75
C LEU A 199 9.21 -20.52 21.73
N SER A 200 10.30 -21.07 22.27
CA SER A 200 11.60 -20.38 22.26
C SER A 200 12.08 -20.12 20.83
N LYS A 201 11.96 -21.10 19.93
CA LYS A 201 12.34 -20.96 18.51
C LYS A 201 11.49 -19.92 17.78
N CYS A 202 10.23 -19.79 18.17
CA CYS A 202 9.38 -18.76 17.60
C CYS A 202 9.76 -17.37 18.11
N TRP A 203 10.05 -17.21 19.41
CA TRP A 203 10.53 -15.95 19.97
C TRP A 203 11.88 -15.51 19.40
N GLU A 204 12.78 -16.46 19.16
CA GLU A 204 14.00 -16.26 18.40
C GLU A 204 13.68 -15.59 17.04
N LYS A 205 12.86 -16.25 16.19
CA LYS A 205 12.47 -15.69 14.87
C LYS A 205 11.77 -14.34 15.00
N PHE A 206 10.84 -14.21 15.95
CA PHE A 206 10.05 -13.01 16.16
C PHE A 206 10.91 -11.81 16.55
N SER A 207 11.89 -12.01 17.43
CA SER A 207 12.82 -10.96 17.83
C SER A 207 13.61 -10.46 16.64
N PHE A 208 14.15 -11.38 15.83
CA PHE A 208 14.90 -11.03 14.64
C PHE A 208 14.07 -10.26 13.61
N ILE A 209 12.85 -10.71 13.30
CA ILE A 209 12.04 -10.03 12.29
C ILE A 209 11.55 -8.66 12.77
N CYS A 210 11.23 -8.51 14.06
CA CYS A 210 10.76 -7.25 14.63
C CYS A 210 11.88 -6.21 14.73
N SER A 211 13.04 -6.57 15.27
CA SER A 211 14.20 -5.67 15.35
C SER A 211 14.67 -5.25 13.96
N THR A 212 14.76 -6.19 13.02
CA THR A 212 15.11 -5.91 11.62
C THR A 212 14.09 -4.99 10.96
N THR A 213 12.79 -5.24 11.14
CA THR A 213 11.72 -4.38 10.61
C THR A 213 11.76 -2.99 11.22
N ALA A 214 11.99 -2.87 12.54
CA ALA A 214 12.06 -1.60 13.23
C ALA A 214 13.17 -0.70 12.67
N VAL A 215 14.37 -1.25 12.48
CA VAL A 215 15.50 -0.52 11.90
C VAL A 215 15.26 -0.21 10.42
N GLN A 216 14.94 -1.22 9.60
CA GLN A 216 14.77 -1.01 8.16
C GLN A 216 13.66 -0.02 7.85
N ALA A 217 12.43 -0.29 8.31
CA ALA A 217 11.26 0.49 7.92
C ALA A 217 11.44 1.98 8.27
N THR A 218 12.09 2.25 9.40
CA THR A 218 12.40 3.61 9.89
C THR A 218 13.53 4.26 9.08
N ALA A 219 14.62 3.54 8.79
CA ALA A 219 15.75 4.06 8.02
C ALA A 219 15.41 4.31 6.53
N GLY A 220 14.40 3.62 6.00
CA GLY A 220 13.87 3.83 4.65
C GLY A 220 14.38 2.81 3.61
N PRO A 221 13.93 2.93 2.34
CA PRO A 221 14.10 1.89 1.31
C PRO A 221 15.55 1.50 1.00
N SER A 222 16.51 2.39 1.29
CA SER A 222 17.93 2.13 1.08
C SER A 222 18.58 1.28 2.17
N ALA A 223 17.90 1.01 3.30
CA ALA A 223 18.42 0.23 4.42
C ALA A 223 18.06 -1.26 4.28
N THR A 224 18.87 -2.00 3.52
CA THR A 224 18.74 -3.46 3.34
C THR A 224 19.29 -4.22 4.56
N GLN A 225 19.03 -5.54 4.66
CA GLN A 225 19.36 -6.32 5.87
C GLN A 225 20.87 -6.39 6.10
N ASP A 226 21.63 -6.51 5.01
CA ASP A 226 23.09 -6.53 5.02
C ASP A 226 23.71 -5.22 5.49
N LEU A 227 23.04 -4.08 5.33
CA LEU A 227 23.56 -2.80 5.80
C LEU A 227 23.44 -2.61 7.32
N ILE A 228 22.52 -3.32 7.98
CA ILE A 228 22.34 -3.23 9.43
C ILE A 228 23.66 -3.51 10.17
N PRO A 229 24.37 -4.64 9.94
CA PRO A 229 25.66 -4.92 10.60
C PRO A 229 26.87 -4.21 9.96
N GLN A 230 26.68 -3.37 8.94
CA GLN A 230 27.75 -2.61 8.28
C GLN A 230 27.76 -1.13 8.70
N VAL A 231 26.62 -0.61 9.15
CA VAL A 231 26.46 0.76 9.64
C VAL A 231 26.36 0.70 11.17
N PRO A 232 27.37 1.18 11.92
CA PRO A 232 27.42 1.03 13.39
C PRO A 232 26.17 1.53 14.11
N GLU A 233 25.58 2.63 13.64
CA GLU A 233 24.37 3.23 14.20
C GLU A 233 23.14 2.32 14.01
N LEU A 234 23.04 1.65 12.86
CA LEU A 234 21.95 0.70 12.58
C LEU A 234 22.13 -0.58 13.38
N GLU A 235 23.36 -1.08 13.50
CA GLU A 235 23.66 -2.27 14.31
C GLU A 235 23.31 -2.01 15.77
N GLN A 236 23.72 -0.86 16.32
CA GLN A 236 23.42 -0.49 17.70
C GLN A 236 21.90 -0.41 17.93
N MET A 237 21.17 0.24 17.04
CA MET A 237 19.72 0.33 17.11
C MET A 237 19.05 -1.05 17.04
N TRP A 238 19.54 -1.93 16.16
CA TRP A 238 19.04 -3.30 16.02
C TRP A 238 19.28 -4.13 17.29
N ARG A 239 20.47 -4.02 17.89
CA ARG A 239 20.83 -4.70 19.14
C ARG A 239 19.94 -4.25 20.30
N SER A 240 19.73 -2.94 20.47
CA SER A 240 18.83 -2.43 21.51
C SER A 240 17.39 -2.89 21.32
N ALA A 241 16.88 -2.91 20.07
CA ALA A 241 15.56 -3.47 19.80
C ALA A 241 15.46 -4.98 20.11
N MET A 242 16.52 -5.75 19.82
CA MET A 242 16.61 -7.16 20.18
C MET A 242 16.56 -7.37 21.71
N GLU A 243 17.33 -6.58 22.46
CA GLU A 243 17.41 -6.66 23.93
C GLU A 243 16.06 -6.36 24.59
N GLU A 244 15.30 -5.38 24.08
CA GLU A 244 13.95 -5.07 24.54
C GLU A 244 13.01 -6.29 24.40
N ILE A 245 13.03 -6.95 23.24
CA ILE A 245 12.18 -8.12 22.98
C ILE A 245 12.62 -9.32 23.82
N MET A 246 13.94 -9.52 23.98
CA MET A 246 14.50 -10.56 24.85
C MET A 246 14.07 -10.38 26.31
N ALA A 247 14.05 -9.14 26.81
CA ALA A 247 13.59 -8.85 28.17
C ALA A 247 12.10 -9.20 28.36
N ILE A 248 11.26 -8.95 27.35
CA ILE A 248 9.85 -9.36 27.33
C ILE A 248 9.72 -10.89 27.30
N ALA A 249 10.50 -11.56 26.46
CA ALA A 249 10.51 -13.02 26.36
C ALA A 249 10.84 -13.66 27.71
N LYS A 250 11.89 -13.16 28.38
CA LYS A 250 12.31 -13.63 29.71
C LYS A 250 11.19 -13.46 30.76
N LYS A 251 10.51 -12.31 30.76
CA LYS A 251 9.31 -12.07 31.61
C LYS A 251 8.11 -12.94 31.24
N SER A 252 8.13 -13.58 30.08
CA SER A 252 7.12 -14.54 29.60
C SER A 252 7.52 -15.99 29.87
N GLY A 253 8.59 -16.23 30.63
CA GLY A 253 9.09 -17.56 30.95
C GLY A 253 9.88 -18.21 29.81
N ILE A 254 10.26 -17.44 28.80
CA ILE A 254 10.97 -17.92 27.61
C ILE A 254 12.37 -17.32 27.64
N ASP A 255 13.35 -18.16 27.87
CA ASP A 255 14.76 -17.75 27.95
C ASP A 255 15.55 -18.37 26.80
N TYR A 256 16.11 -17.51 25.95
CA TYR A 256 17.04 -17.92 24.91
C TYR A 256 18.33 -17.12 25.03
N GLN A 257 19.44 -17.82 24.81
CA GLN A 257 20.79 -17.34 25.11
C GLN A 257 21.13 -16.03 24.40
N GLN A 258 21.80 -15.10 25.09
CA GLN A 258 22.26 -13.83 24.51
C GLN A 258 23.21 -14.02 23.33
N SER A 259 23.98 -15.12 23.32
CA SER A 259 24.82 -15.55 22.20
C SER A 259 24.05 -15.75 20.89
N TRP A 260 22.72 -15.85 20.95
CA TRP A 260 21.87 -15.94 19.79
C TRP A 260 21.89 -14.66 18.93
N MET A 261 22.00 -13.47 19.53
CA MET A 261 22.12 -12.22 18.77
C MET A 261 23.34 -12.23 17.86
N GLU A 262 24.50 -12.64 18.38
CA GLU A 262 25.74 -12.72 17.60
C GLU A 262 25.64 -13.72 16.45
N LYS A 263 24.88 -14.81 16.63
CA LYS A 263 24.63 -15.79 15.55
C LYS A 263 23.78 -15.21 14.41
N ARG A 264 23.08 -14.09 14.62
CA ARG A 264 22.26 -13.43 13.59
C ARG A 264 22.99 -12.36 12.81
N ILE A 265 24.09 -11.82 13.32
CA ILE A 265 24.90 -10.84 12.59
C ILE A 265 25.41 -11.39 11.24
N PRO A 266 25.96 -12.62 11.14
CA PRO A 266 26.32 -13.21 9.85
C PRO A 266 25.11 -13.36 8.91
N VAL A 267 23.96 -13.77 9.44
CA VAL A 267 22.72 -13.93 8.65
C VAL A 267 22.27 -12.61 8.04
N LEU A 268 22.36 -11.50 8.78
CA LEU A 268 22.09 -10.18 8.24
C LEU A 268 23.09 -9.83 7.15
N ARG A 269 24.39 -10.01 7.42
CA ARG A 269 25.47 -9.67 6.49
C ARG A 269 25.34 -10.39 5.14
N ASP A 270 24.91 -11.65 5.16
CA ASP A 270 24.73 -12.46 3.97
C ASP A 270 23.43 -12.15 3.21
N ALA A 271 22.49 -11.43 3.84
CA ALA A 271 21.19 -11.08 3.26
C ALA A 271 21.26 -9.83 2.36
N VAL A 272 22.16 -9.86 1.37
CA VAL A 272 22.45 -8.73 0.47
C VAL A 272 21.20 -8.27 -0.28
N GLY A 273 20.85 -6.99 -0.13
CA GLY A 273 19.68 -6.40 -0.78
C GLY A 273 18.33 -6.85 -0.21
N ALA A 274 18.34 -7.68 0.84
CA ALA A 274 17.13 -8.24 1.40
C ALA A 274 16.38 -7.21 2.26
N THR A 275 15.05 -7.34 2.30
CA THR A 275 14.15 -6.48 3.07
C THR A 275 13.09 -7.32 3.77
N THR A 276 12.49 -6.82 4.86
CA THR A 276 11.33 -7.50 5.46
C THR A 276 10.06 -7.20 4.67
N SER A 277 9.06 -8.10 4.74
CA SER A 277 7.76 -7.89 4.08
C SER A 277 7.06 -6.62 4.57
N CYS A 278 7.06 -6.42 5.90
CA CYS A 278 6.45 -5.25 6.52
C CYS A 278 7.11 -3.94 6.05
N SER A 279 8.45 -3.88 5.97
CA SER A 279 9.16 -2.71 5.44
C SER A 279 8.77 -2.41 3.99
N ARG A 280 8.70 -3.43 3.13
CA ARG A 280 8.28 -3.25 1.72
C ARG A 280 6.85 -2.73 1.59
N ASP A 281 5.93 -3.23 2.41
CA ASP A 281 4.54 -2.76 2.40
C ASP A 281 4.45 -1.31 2.89
N LEU A 282 5.14 -0.96 3.97
CA LEU A 282 5.19 0.42 4.50
C LEU A 282 5.76 1.42 3.48
N TRP A 283 6.87 1.09 2.81
CA TRP A 283 7.46 1.98 1.81
C TRP A 283 6.61 2.10 0.54
N ALA A 284 5.86 1.06 0.20
CA ALA A 284 4.93 1.08 -0.91
C ALA A 284 3.56 1.69 -0.56
N GLY A 285 3.37 2.17 0.68
CA GLY A 285 2.09 2.72 1.15
C GLY A 285 0.95 1.69 1.20
N ARG A 286 1.28 0.41 1.36
CA ARG A 286 0.31 -0.69 1.53
C ARG A 286 0.11 -1.02 3.00
N HIS A 287 -1.08 -1.51 3.35
CA HIS A 287 -1.38 -1.97 4.70
C HIS A 287 -0.39 -3.09 5.09
N SER A 288 0.29 -2.90 6.21
CA SER A 288 1.41 -3.75 6.66
C SER A 288 1.12 -4.40 8.03
N GLU A 289 2.01 -5.30 8.44
CA GLU A 289 2.00 -5.99 9.74
C GLU A 289 2.66 -5.13 10.85
N LEU A 290 2.69 -3.79 10.73
CA LEU A 290 3.37 -2.92 11.69
C LEU A 290 2.85 -3.11 13.12
N GLU A 291 1.53 -3.17 13.28
CA GLU A 291 0.88 -3.34 14.59
C GLU A 291 1.03 -4.76 15.16
N ASP A 292 1.16 -5.77 14.30
CA ASP A 292 1.35 -7.17 14.70
C ASP A 292 2.81 -7.47 15.06
N LEU A 293 3.76 -6.68 14.55
CA LEU A 293 5.19 -6.82 14.83
C LEU A 293 5.68 -5.84 15.91
N LEU A 294 5.68 -4.53 15.63
CA LEU A 294 6.18 -3.53 16.57
C LEU A 294 5.11 -3.17 17.61
N GLY A 295 3.84 -3.09 17.18
CA GLY A 295 2.71 -2.82 18.07
C GLY A 295 2.54 -3.88 19.15
N SER A 296 2.72 -5.17 18.81
CA SER A 296 2.67 -6.29 19.77
C SER A 296 3.76 -6.18 20.82
N VAL A 297 5.01 -5.96 20.41
CA VAL A 297 6.13 -5.75 21.34
C VAL A 297 5.88 -4.54 22.24
N HIS A 298 5.36 -3.43 21.70
CA HIS A 298 5.00 -2.25 22.49
C HIS A 298 3.96 -2.60 23.56
N ARG A 299 2.85 -3.25 23.18
CA ARG A 299 1.77 -3.66 24.10
C ARG A 299 2.27 -4.64 25.16
N MET A 300 2.98 -5.70 24.77
CA MET A 300 3.55 -6.69 25.70
C MET A 300 4.53 -6.04 26.69
N GLY A 301 5.31 -5.05 26.23
CA GLY A 301 6.19 -4.26 27.10
C GLY A 301 5.42 -3.51 28.17
N GLN A 302 4.32 -2.83 27.79
CA GLN A 302 3.44 -2.15 28.75
C GLN A 302 2.81 -3.12 29.76
N GLU A 303 2.24 -4.22 29.28
CA GLU A 303 1.58 -5.24 30.12
C GLU A 303 2.53 -5.86 31.15
N LYS A 304 3.81 -6.06 30.77
CA LYS A 304 4.82 -6.72 31.62
C LYS A 304 5.72 -5.73 32.38
N GLY A 305 5.49 -4.43 32.23
CA GLY A 305 6.35 -3.39 32.83
C GLY A 305 7.80 -3.42 32.32
N VAL A 306 8.01 -3.81 31.05
CA VAL A 306 9.32 -3.80 30.39
C VAL A 306 9.39 -2.61 29.44
N PRO A 307 10.32 -1.66 29.65
CA PRO A 307 10.50 -0.53 28.73
C PRO A 307 10.90 -1.00 27.33
N THR A 308 10.25 -0.45 26.31
CA THR A 308 10.55 -0.71 24.88
C THR A 308 10.81 0.58 24.09
N PRO A 309 11.75 1.44 24.52
CA PRO A 309 11.92 2.77 23.93
C PRO A 309 12.25 2.77 22.42
N VAL A 310 13.11 1.87 21.95
CA VAL A 310 13.48 1.77 20.53
C VAL A 310 12.29 1.32 19.70
N ILE A 311 11.65 0.22 20.09
CA ILE A 311 10.49 -0.31 19.37
C ILE A 311 9.33 0.70 19.38
N SER A 312 9.04 1.30 20.53
CA SER A 312 7.97 2.29 20.69
C SER A 312 8.21 3.53 19.83
N THR A 313 9.46 3.99 19.73
CA THR A 313 9.84 5.13 18.90
C THR A 313 9.66 4.81 17.41
N CYS A 314 10.14 3.63 16.97
CA CYS A 314 9.97 3.18 15.58
C CYS A 314 8.49 3.05 15.20
N LEU A 315 7.69 2.42 16.07
CA LEU A 315 6.24 2.28 15.88
C LEU A 315 5.57 3.65 15.67
N ARG A 316 5.87 4.61 16.54
CA ARG A 316 5.32 5.96 16.48
C ARG A 316 5.78 6.74 15.25
N ALA A 317 7.05 6.61 14.87
CA ALA A 317 7.59 7.22 13.65
C ALA A 317 6.91 6.68 12.37
N LEU A 318 6.50 5.40 12.38
CA LEU A 318 5.86 4.73 11.25
C LEU A 318 4.34 4.85 11.25
N THR A 319 3.73 5.34 12.33
CA THR A 319 2.26 5.38 12.51
C THR A 319 1.55 6.19 11.42
N VAL A 320 2.12 7.32 10.98
CA VAL A 320 1.52 8.12 9.91
C VAL A 320 1.48 7.30 8.61
N ARG A 321 2.58 6.63 8.25
CA ARG A 321 2.64 5.80 7.04
C ARG A 321 1.63 4.65 7.08
N ASP A 322 1.53 3.95 8.21
CA ASP A 322 0.56 2.85 8.37
C ASP A 322 -0.89 3.34 8.29
N ARG A 323 -1.23 4.47 8.94
CA ARG A 323 -2.58 5.06 8.88
C ARG A 323 -2.97 5.46 7.46
N LEU A 324 -2.05 6.09 6.73
CA LEU A 324 -2.27 6.44 5.32
C LEU A 324 -2.51 5.19 4.46
N ALA A 325 -1.72 4.14 4.70
CA ALA A 325 -1.85 2.88 3.98
C ALA A 325 -3.16 2.13 4.27
N ARG A 326 -3.69 2.24 5.49
CA ARG A 326 -5.01 1.72 5.89
C ARG A 326 -6.19 2.54 5.39
N ARG A 327 -5.92 3.62 4.65
CA ARG A 327 -6.91 4.60 4.19
C ARG A 327 -7.69 5.29 5.31
N ALA A 328 -7.02 5.60 6.42
CA ALA A 328 -7.64 6.36 7.51
C ALA A 328 -7.94 7.80 7.06
N THR A 329 -9.22 8.10 6.78
CA THR A 329 -9.70 9.33 6.15
C THR A 329 -9.61 10.60 7.02
N THR A 330 -9.13 10.49 8.26
CA THR A 330 -9.07 11.62 9.20
C THR A 330 -7.76 12.42 9.10
N LEU A 331 -6.74 11.93 8.39
CA LEU A 331 -5.46 12.64 8.27
C LEU A 331 -5.52 13.69 7.15
N PRO A 332 -5.10 14.95 7.41
CA PRO A 332 -5.04 15.97 6.38
C PRO A 332 -4.13 15.52 5.23
N ILE A 333 -4.47 15.95 4.01
CA ILE A 333 -3.61 15.78 2.84
C ILE A 333 -2.85 17.09 2.64
N TYR A 334 -1.54 17.01 2.48
CA TYR A 334 -0.70 18.14 2.10
C TYR A 334 -0.18 17.91 0.67
N PRO A 335 -0.91 18.36 -0.37
CA PRO A 335 -0.60 18.03 -1.75
C PRO A 335 0.83 18.37 -2.14
N MET A 336 1.36 19.51 -1.71
CA MET A 336 2.74 19.93 -2.02
C MET A 336 3.84 19.10 -1.33
N LEU A 337 3.52 18.39 -0.25
CA LEU A 337 4.48 17.53 0.44
C LEU A 337 4.36 16.06 0.00
N GLU A 338 3.14 15.62 -0.32
CA GLU A 338 2.83 14.22 -0.57
C GLU A 338 2.69 13.89 -2.06
N GLY A 339 2.17 14.83 -2.84
CA GLY A 339 1.96 14.67 -4.27
C GLY A 339 3.27 14.56 -5.04
N GLN A 340 3.22 13.85 -6.15
CA GLN A 340 4.36 13.68 -7.05
C GLN A 340 4.16 14.48 -8.35
N LYS A 341 2.90 14.63 -8.78
CA LYS A 341 2.55 15.31 -10.02
C LYS A 341 1.27 16.12 -9.95
N ILE A 342 1.20 17.09 -10.86
CA ILE A 342 -0.01 17.81 -11.24
C ILE A 342 -0.37 17.39 -12.66
N LEU A 343 -1.60 16.94 -12.87
CA LEU A 343 -2.16 16.68 -14.19
C LEU A 343 -3.17 17.78 -14.50
N GLY A 344 -2.95 18.53 -15.56
CA GLY A 344 -3.91 19.56 -15.99
C GLY A 344 -4.65 19.15 -17.24
N THR A 345 -5.97 19.27 -17.21
CA THR A 345 -6.83 18.99 -18.36
C THR A 345 -6.86 20.18 -19.30
N ILE A 346 -6.60 19.94 -20.58
CA ILE A 346 -6.58 20.99 -21.60
C ILE A 346 -8.01 21.23 -22.11
N CYS A 347 -8.42 22.51 -22.12
CA CYS A 347 -9.68 22.96 -22.72
C CYS A 347 -10.93 22.21 -22.24
N ASN A 348 -11.09 22.03 -20.93
CA ASN A 348 -12.20 21.29 -20.35
C ASN A 348 -13.46 22.13 -20.06
N HIS A 349 -13.67 23.27 -20.70
CA HIS A 349 -14.83 24.14 -20.42
C HIS A 349 -15.62 24.46 -21.69
N GLN A 350 -16.94 24.33 -21.61
CA GLN A 350 -17.84 24.65 -22.73
C GLN A 350 -17.79 26.16 -23.00
N GLY A 351 -17.62 26.54 -24.28
CA GLY A 351 -17.65 27.94 -24.71
C GLY A 351 -16.44 28.78 -24.27
N GLN A 352 -15.30 28.16 -23.92
CA GLN A 352 -14.08 28.87 -23.55
C GLN A 352 -13.66 29.85 -24.67
N GLN A 353 -13.66 31.16 -24.36
CA GLN A 353 -13.21 32.18 -25.31
C GLN A 353 -11.68 32.17 -25.37
N LEU A 354 -11.15 31.73 -26.50
CA LEU A 354 -9.72 31.68 -26.77
C LEU A 354 -9.33 32.77 -27.79
N PRO A 355 -8.10 33.30 -27.74
CA PRO A 355 -7.61 34.28 -28.72
C PRO A 355 -7.73 33.78 -30.16
N ALA A 356 -7.98 34.70 -31.10
CA ALA A 356 -8.39 34.43 -32.48
C ALA A 356 -7.37 33.67 -33.36
N ASP A 357 -6.15 33.44 -32.88
CA ASP A 357 -5.03 32.81 -33.59
C ASP A 357 -4.88 31.30 -33.32
N ARG A 358 -5.73 30.68 -32.48
CA ARG A 358 -5.59 29.27 -32.04
C ARG A 358 -6.37 28.21 -32.86
N THR A 359 -6.30 28.21 -34.18
CA THR A 359 -7.31 27.48 -35.01
C THR A 359 -7.12 25.97 -35.28
N LEU A 360 -5.99 25.31 -34.96
CA LEU A 360 -5.80 23.87 -35.30
C LEU A 360 -6.00 22.88 -34.14
N ALA A 361 -5.60 23.26 -32.91
CA ALA A 361 -5.80 22.40 -31.73
C ALA A 361 -7.26 22.39 -31.25
N GLN A 362 -7.99 23.49 -31.46
CA GLN A 362 -9.40 23.67 -31.07
C GLN A 362 -10.36 22.72 -31.80
N LYS A 363 -10.22 22.58 -33.14
CA LYS A 363 -11.06 21.65 -33.91
C LYS A 363 -10.91 20.21 -33.44
N LYS A 364 -9.69 19.81 -33.05
CA LYS A 364 -9.43 18.46 -32.53
C LYS A 364 -9.94 18.26 -31.10
N ALA A 365 -9.90 19.30 -30.26
CA ALA A 365 -10.38 19.24 -28.87
C ALA A 365 -11.90 19.08 -28.73
N GLU A 366 -12.68 19.71 -29.61
CA GLU A 366 -14.13 19.50 -29.70
C GLU A 366 -14.46 18.07 -30.15
N GLU A 367 -13.65 17.49 -31.05
CA GLU A 367 -13.77 16.11 -31.55
C GLU A 367 -13.31 15.02 -30.56
N TYR A 368 -12.44 15.34 -29.59
CA TYR A 368 -11.94 14.34 -28.64
C TYR A 368 -13.05 13.84 -27.71
N LEU A 369 -13.18 12.51 -27.66
CA LEU A 369 -14.10 11.77 -26.79
C LEU A 369 -13.54 11.55 -25.37
N ARG A 370 -12.32 12.02 -25.09
CA ARG A 370 -11.60 11.87 -23.81
C ARG A 370 -10.85 13.16 -23.42
N PRO A 371 -10.56 13.37 -22.13
CA PRO A 371 -9.68 14.45 -21.66
C PRO A 371 -8.28 14.39 -22.29
N GLU A 372 -7.69 15.54 -22.60
CA GLU A 372 -6.29 15.66 -23.03
C GLU A 372 -5.48 16.27 -21.89
N TRP A 373 -4.30 15.70 -21.61
CA TRP A 373 -3.54 16.00 -20.40
C TRP A 373 -2.18 16.65 -20.70
N TYR A 374 -1.77 17.55 -19.81
CA TYR A 374 -0.34 17.82 -19.58
C TYR A 374 0.05 17.41 -18.16
N VAL A 375 1.33 17.07 -17.98
CA VAL A 375 1.89 16.71 -16.67
C VAL A 375 2.93 17.74 -16.25
N CYS A 376 2.79 18.25 -15.03
CA CYS A 376 3.81 19.04 -14.36
C CYS A 376 4.34 18.30 -13.13
N PRO A 377 5.66 18.38 -12.84
CA PRO A 377 6.17 17.92 -11.57
C PRO A 377 5.64 18.83 -10.44
N MET A 378 5.47 18.28 -9.24
CA MET A 378 5.08 19.10 -8.07
C MET A 378 6.09 20.20 -7.73
N THR A 379 7.32 20.13 -8.24
CA THR A 379 8.32 21.20 -8.12
C THR A 379 7.97 22.47 -8.89
N SER A 380 6.98 22.44 -9.79
CA SER A 380 6.41 23.66 -10.40
C SER A 380 5.48 24.41 -9.44
N ALA A 381 5.07 23.78 -8.33
CA ALA A 381 4.11 24.34 -7.38
C ALA A 381 4.76 25.21 -6.30
N ILE A 382 4.01 26.22 -5.87
CA ILE A 382 4.35 27.07 -4.71
C ILE A 382 3.11 27.25 -3.84
N ALA A 383 3.32 27.51 -2.55
CA ALA A 383 2.22 27.83 -1.65
C ALA A 383 1.55 29.15 -2.02
N THR A 384 0.28 29.30 -1.66
CA THR A 384 -0.44 30.59 -1.72
C THR A 384 0.36 31.72 -1.06
N GLY A 385 0.30 32.91 -1.64
CA GLY A 385 1.11 34.07 -1.27
C GLY A 385 2.55 34.03 -1.79
N GLY A 386 2.95 32.96 -2.48
CA GLY A 386 4.27 32.83 -3.08
C GLY A 386 4.51 33.76 -4.27
N GLN A 387 5.77 33.82 -4.71
CA GLN A 387 6.20 34.62 -5.85
C GLN A 387 6.30 33.76 -7.12
N CYS A 388 5.60 34.18 -8.17
CA CYS A 388 5.72 33.58 -9.50
C CYS A 388 6.84 34.30 -10.28
N GLU A 389 7.92 33.58 -10.56
CA GLU A 389 9.08 34.06 -11.31
C GLU A 389 8.79 34.06 -12.82
N VAL A 390 8.68 35.25 -13.40
CA VAL A 390 8.43 35.45 -14.83
C VAL A 390 9.75 35.60 -15.58
N PRO A 391 10.11 34.69 -16.51
CA PRO A 391 11.32 34.84 -17.31
C PRO A 391 11.26 36.09 -18.21
N GLU A 392 12.42 36.65 -18.53
CA GLU A 392 12.53 37.83 -19.38
C GLU A 392 11.83 37.62 -20.74
N GLY A 393 10.99 38.57 -21.12
CA GLY A 393 10.24 38.55 -22.38
C GLY A 393 9.04 37.61 -22.41
N VAL A 394 8.70 36.94 -21.30
CA VAL A 394 7.53 36.05 -21.24
C VAL A 394 6.26 36.84 -20.93
N GLN A 395 5.22 36.62 -21.74
CA GLN A 395 3.87 37.12 -21.47
C GLN A 395 3.14 36.11 -20.61
N MET A 396 2.68 36.51 -19.43
CA MET A 396 1.99 35.61 -18.50
C MET A 396 0.48 35.67 -18.66
N LEU A 397 -0.16 34.53 -18.49
CA LEU A 397 -1.62 34.39 -18.45
C LEU A 397 -2.02 33.72 -17.13
N TRP A 398 -3.12 34.19 -16.54
CA TRP A 398 -3.78 33.55 -15.41
C TRP A 398 -4.89 32.62 -15.89
N GLU A 399 -5.06 31.51 -15.18
CA GLU A 399 -6.21 30.61 -15.18
C GLU A 399 -6.43 30.21 -13.71
N ALA A 400 -7.65 30.37 -13.19
CA ALA A 400 -7.98 29.98 -11.81
C ALA A 400 -8.82 28.71 -11.85
N GLU A 401 -8.37 27.66 -11.16
CA GLU A 401 -8.94 26.33 -11.27
C GLU A 401 -9.21 25.69 -9.92
N LEU A 402 -10.17 24.78 -9.89
CA LEU A 402 -10.34 23.83 -8.79
C LEU A 402 -9.41 22.64 -9.06
N GLY A 403 -8.43 22.44 -8.19
CA GLY A 403 -7.62 21.24 -8.15
C GLY A 403 -8.33 20.14 -7.37
N VAL A 404 -8.40 18.94 -7.92
CA VAL A 404 -8.87 17.71 -7.27
C VAL A 404 -7.67 17.02 -6.64
N VAL A 405 -7.73 16.77 -5.33
CA VAL A 405 -6.64 16.16 -4.57
C VAL A 405 -6.93 14.68 -4.32
N ILE A 406 -6.03 13.81 -4.78
CA ILE A 406 -6.17 12.36 -4.63
C ILE A 406 -5.84 11.93 -3.20
N SER A 407 -6.69 11.09 -2.61
CA SER A 407 -6.57 10.63 -1.22
C SER A 407 -5.65 9.43 -1.02
N HIS A 408 -5.64 8.50 -1.98
CA HIS A 408 -4.93 7.22 -1.90
C HIS A 408 -4.49 6.78 -3.29
N SER A 409 -3.47 5.92 -3.37
CA SER A 409 -3.01 5.42 -4.66
C SER A 409 -4.09 4.61 -5.39
N CYS A 410 -4.24 4.84 -6.68
CA CYS A 410 -5.19 4.13 -7.54
C CYS A 410 -4.73 4.08 -9.01
N GLU A 411 -5.29 3.15 -9.76
CA GLU A 411 -5.09 2.95 -11.20
C GLU A 411 -6.34 2.30 -11.79
N ASN A 412 -6.61 2.57 -13.08
CA ASN A 412 -7.67 1.94 -13.86
C ASN A 412 -9.06 1.95 -13.19
N LEU A 413 -9.46 3.10 -12.64
CA LEU A 413 -10.76 3.27 -11.98
C LEU A 413 -11.88 3.46 -12.99
N SER A 414 -13.08 2.98 -12.66
CA SER A 414 -14.31 3.43 -13.33
C SER A 414 -14.75 4.81 -12.84
N PRO A 415 -15.54 5.58 -13.62
CA PRO A 415 -16.10 6.85 -13.15
C PRO A 415 -16.96 6.74 -11.88
N HIS A 416 -17.59 5.57 -11.64
CA HIS A 416 -18.38 5.34 -10.42
C HIS A 416 -17.48 5.23 -9.19
N GLU A 417 -16.29 4.65 -9.31
CA GLU A 417 -15.33 4.51 -8.21
C GLU A 417 -14.50 5.77 -8.00
N ALA A 418 -14.33 6.59 -9.04
CA ALA A 418 -13.43 7.73 -9.07
C ALA A 418 -13.57 8.69 -7.87
N LEU A 419 -14.81 9.02 -7.49
CA LEU A 419 -15.07 9.97 -6.40
C LEU A 419 -14.67 9.42 -5.02
N ASP A 420 -14.64 8.10 -4.83
CA ASP A 420 -14.19 7.48 -3.57
C ASP A 420 -12.68 7.71 -3.33
N TYR A 421 -11.94 8.08 -4.37
CA TYR A 421 -10.52 8.38 -4.31
C TYR A 421 -10.22 9.88 -4.20
N VAL A 422 -11.22 10.75 -4.31
CA VAL A 422 -11.07 12.20 -4.10
C VAL A 422 -11.03 12.49 -2.60
N GLY A 423 -9.89 12.97 -2.10
CA GLY A 423 -9.76 13.39 -0.69
C GLY A 423 -10.35 14.76 -0.42
N GLY A 424 -10.35 15.60 -1.44
CA GLY A 424 -10.81 16.97 -1.37
C GLY A 424 -10.30 17.78 -2.55
N TYR A 425 -10.21 19.07 -2.35
CA TYR A 425 -9.90 20.04 -3.38
C TYR A 425 -8.84 21.04 -2.92
N CYS A 426 -8.35 21.87 -3.83
CA CYS A 426 -7.61 23.07 -3.52
C CYS A 426 -7.85 24.09 -4.64
N MET A 427 -7.66 25.37 -4.35
CA MET A 427 -7.60 26.37 -5.42
C MET A 427 -6.21 26.37 -6.05
N VAL A 428 -6.12 26.43 -7.37
CA VAL A 428 -4.85 26.46 -8.09
C VAL A 428 -4.87 27.60 -9.11
N LEU A 429 -3.75 28.31 -9.23
CA LEU A 429 -3.52 29.20 -10.36
C LEU A 429 -2.70 28.45 -11.40
N ASP A 430 -3.34 28.09 -12.51
CA ASP A 430 -2.68 27.42 -13.63
C ASP A 430 -2.01 28.43 -14.56
N LEU A 431 -0.92 29.03 -14.09
CA LEU A 431 -0.24 30.09 -14.84
C LEU A 431 0.42 29.57 -16.12
N THR A 432 0.31 30.35 -17.19
CA THR A 432 0.77 29.98 -18.52
C THR A 432 1.70 31.05 -19.09
N GLY A 433 2.88 30.63 -19.56
CA GLY A 433 3.71 31.46 -20.44
C GLY A 433 3.10 31.52 -21.84
N GLY A 434 2.35 32.58 -22.13
CA GLY A 434 1.56 32.80 -23.35
C GLY A 434 2.34 32.87 -24.65
N ASN A 435 3.66 33.07 -24.60
CA ASN A 435 4.55 33.07 -25.77
C ASN A 435 5.69 32.03 -25.67
N LEU A 436 5.72 31.23 -24.61
CA LEU A 436 6.63 30.08 -24.53
C LEU A 436 6.07 28.94 -25.38
N GLY A 437 6.90 28.11 -26.01
CA GLY A 437 6.48 26.80 -26.55
C GLY A 437 5.41 26.76 -27.66
N PHE A 438 4.70 27.83 -27.99
CA PHE A 438 3.60 27.83 -28.98
C PHE A 438 4.07 27.47 -30.39
N GLU A 439 5.26 27.92 -30.79
CA GLU A 439 5.84 27.50 -32.06
C GLU A 439 6.11 25.99 -32.09
N SER A 440 6.56 25.43 -30.97
CA SER A 440 6.83 23.99 -30.86
C SER A 440 5.54 23.16 -30.84
N MET A 441 4.42 23.70 -30.34
CA MET A 441 3.13 23.00 -30.34
C MET A 441 2.56 22.76 -31.75
N LYS A 442 2.96 23.56 -32.75
CA LYS A 442 2.63 23.28 -34.18
C LYS A 442 3.17 21.94 -34.66
N TYR A 443 4.19 21.41 -33.98
CA TYR A 443 4.82 20.11 -34.27
C TYR A 443 4.37 19.00 -33.32
N GLY A 444 3.31 19.21 -32.53
CA GLY A 444 2.76 18.21 -31.61
C GLY A 444 3.51 18.06 -30.29
N HIS A 445 4.33 19.03 -29.90
CA HIS A 445 4.99 19.03 -28.58
C HIS A 445 4.01 19.33 -27.43
N SER A 446 4.31 18.81 -26.25
CA SER A 446 3.52 18.97 -25.02
C SER A 446 3.54 20.41 -24.46
N TRP A 447 2.52 20.75 -23.67
CA TRP A 447 2.37 22.02 -22.93
C TRP A 447 3.39 22.26 -21.82
N THR A 448 4.30 21.32 -21.57
CA THR A 448 5.28 21.40 -20.46
C THR A 448 6.06 22.72 -20.44
N ARG A 449 6.51 23.24 -21.59
CA ARG A 449 7.27 24.51 -21.64
C ARG A 449 6.46 25.73 -21.21
N ASN A 450 5.15 25.69 -21.44
CA ASN A 450 4.20 26.77 -21.16
C ASN A 450 3.72 26.76 -19.71
N LYS A 451 3.40 25.56 -19.22
CA LYS A 451 2.63 25.35 -17.99
C LYS A 451 3.50 24.92 -16.81
N CYS A 452 4.63 24.25 -17.06
CA CYS A 452 5.38 23.55 -16.00
C CYS A 452 6.71 24.21 -15.64
N GLN A 453 6.84 25.53 -15.83
CA GLN A 453 8.00 26.27 -15.32
C GLN A 453 8.01 26.25 -13.78
N ASN A 454 9.17 26.53 -13.20
CA ASN A 454 9.29 26.78 -11.77
C ASN A 454 8.29 27.87 -11.35
N THR A 455 7.58 27.70 -10.23
CA THR A 455 6.62 28.67 -9.65
C THR A 455 5.30 28.91 -10.40
N PHE A 456 5.02 28.22 -11.52
CA PHE A 456 3.81 28.45 -12.34
C PHE A 456 2.54 27.78 -11.81
N LYS A 457 2.61 27.10 -10.67
CA LYS A 457 1.46 26.45 -10.03
C LYS A 457 1.28 26.90 -8.57
N PRO A 458 0.88 28.15 -8.30
CA PRO A 458 0.40 28.51 -6.97
C PRO A 458 -0.75 27.61 -6.54
N VAL A 459 -0.62 26.96 -5.37
CA VAL A 459 -1.60 26.04 -4.79
C VAL A 459 -2.06 26.56 -3.44
N GLY A 460 -3.38 26.66 -3.26
CA GLY A 460 -4.05 27.03 -2.03
C GLY A 460 -4.05 25.92 -0.99
N ALA A 461 -4.63 26.21 0.18
CA ALA A 461 -4.78 25.20 1.23
C ALA A 461 -5.67 24.03 0.76
N PHE A 462 -5.45 22.86 1.36
CA PHE A 462 -6.31 21.70 1.16
C PHE A 462 -7.73 21.96 1.72
N ILE A 463 -8.73 21.66 0.91
CA ILE A 463 -10.15 21.79 1.20
C ILE A 463 -10.72 20.38 1.33
N PRO A 464 -11.14 19.92 2.52
CA PRO A 464 -11.74 18.60 2.67
C PRO A 464 -12.99 18.46 1.78
N ALA A 465 -13.25 17.28 1.21
CA ALA A 465 -14.43 17.04 0.39
C ALA A 465 -15.75 17.39 1.12
N SER A 466 -15.79 17.22 2.44
CA SER A 466 -16.93 17.60 3.29
C SER A 466 -17.23 19.10 3.30
N ALA A 467 -16.25 19.97 3.02
CA ALA A 467 -16.44 21.42 2.96
C ALA A 467 -16.99 21.87 1.59
N LEU A 468 -16.90 21.01 0.57
CA LEU A 468 -17.43 21.22 -0.78
C LEU A 468 -18.19 19.96 -1.24
N PRO A 469 -19.36 19.63 -0.66
CA PRO A 469 -20.08 18.38 -0.94
C PRO A 469 -20.68 18.30 -2.35
N LYS A 470 -20.81 19.44 -3.04
CA LYS A 470 -21.31 19.56 -4.42
C LYS A 470 -20.34 20.41 -5.25
N PRO A 471 -19.10 19.91 -5.49
CA PRO A 471 -18.06 20.67 -6.18
C PRO A 471 -18.49 21.13 -7.59
N GLU A 472 -19.41 20.41 -8.24
CA GLU A 472 -19.97 20.76 -9.54
C GLU A 472 -20.81 22.03 -9.54
N SER A 473 -21.33 22.43 -8.38
CA SER A 473 -22.08 23.67 -8.20
C SER A 473 -21.18 24.85 -7.77
N SER A 474 -19.88 24.60 -7.61
CA SER A 474 -18.94 25.62 -7.16
C SER A 474 -18.70 26.70 -8.21
N ARG A 475 -18.56 27.93 -7.73
CA ARG A 475 -18.19 29.10 -8.53
C ARG A 475 -16.76 29.50 -8.20
N ILE A 476 -15.93 29.62 -9.22
CA ILE A 476 -14.55 30.09 -9.11
C ILE A 476 -14.53 31.58 -9.45
N ILE A 477 -13.92 32.39 -8.59
CA ILE A 477 -13.72 33.82 -8.82
C ILE A 477 -12.23 34.10 -8.93
N CYS A 478 -11.82 34.75 -10.03
CA CYS A 478 -10.47 35.24 -10.23
C CYS A 478 -10.41 36.76 -10.06
N ARG A 479 -9.42 37.25 -9.31
CA ARG A 479 -9.12 38.67 -9.11
C ARG A 479 -7.68 38.98 -9.50
N VAL A 480 -7.47 40.14 -10.11
CA VAL A 480 -6.13 40.71 -10.33
C VAL A 480 -6.10 42.09 -9.68
N ASN A 481 -5.12 42.32 -8.79
CA ASN A 481 -4.97 43.55 -8.02
C ASN A 481 -6.28 43.97 -7.31
N GLY A 482 -6.98 42.98 -6.73
CA GLY A 482 -8.23 43.16 -6.00
C GLY A 482 -9.49 43.31 -6.86
N LYS A 483 -9.37 43.38 -8.20
CA LYS A 483 -10.52 43.52 -9.11
C LYS A 483 -10.92 42.15 -9.66
N THR A 484 -12.20 41.79 -9.60
CA THR A 484 -12.73 40.58 -10.26
C THR A 484 -12.56 40.69 -11.77
N VAL A 485 -11.85 39.73 -12.36
CA VAL A 485 -11.59 39.66 -13.80
C VAL A 485 -12.32 38.50 -14.49
N ALA A 486 -12.72 37.47 -13.73
CA ALA A 486 -13.56 36.38 -14.22
C ALA A 486 -14.29 35.65 -13.10
N GLU A 487 -15.36 34.99 -13.50
CA GLU A 487 -16.22 34.15 -12.67
C GLU A 487 -16.63 32.92 -13.49
N ASP A 488 -16.11 31.76 -13.12
CA ASP A 488 -16.35 30.48 -13.81
C ASP A 488 -17.21 29.55 -12.94
N GLU A 489 -17.87 28.59 -13.58
CA GLU A 489 -18.72 27.60 -12.92
C GLU A 489 -18.27 26.19 -13.30
N ILE A 490 -18.02 25.33 -12.30
CA ILE A 490 -17.55 23.96 -12.52
C ILE A 490 -18.56 23.13 -13.34
N SER A 491 -19.86 23.44 -13.25
CA SER A 491 -20.94 22.78 -13.99
C SER A 491 -20.80 22.89 -15.51
N LYS A 492 -20.05 23.86 -16.03
CA LYS A 492 -19.83 24.10 -17.46
C LYS A 492 -18.66 23.31 -18.04
N MET A 493 -18.05 22.42 -17.25
CA MET A 493 -16.97 21.56 -17.75
C MET A 493 -17.47 20.53 -18.77
N LYS A 494 -16.65 20.21 -19.77
CA LYS A 494 -16.94 19.17 -20.77
C LYS A 494 -16.89 17.77 -20.15
N PHE A 495 -15.86 17.51 -19.35
CA PHE A 495 -15.67 16.27 -18.61
C PHE A 495 -15.79 16.52 -17.11
N THR A 496 -16.63 15.72 -16.45
CA THR A 496 -16.83 15.78 -14.99
C THR A 496 -15.57 15.40 -14.22
N ILE A 497 -15.50 15.76 -12.94
CA ILE A 497 -14.39 15.36 -12.05
C ILE A 497 -14.21 13.83 -12.03
N ALA A 498 -15.32 13.08 -11.97
CA ALA A 498 -15.29 11.62 -11.97
C ALA A 498 -14.69 11.04 -13.27
N GLN A 499 -15.05 11.59 -14.42
CA GLN A 499 -14.50 11.18 -15.72
C GLN A 499 -13.01 11.51 -15.84
N GLN A 500 -12.60 12.70 -15.38
CA GLN A 500 -11.20 13.13 -15.39
C GLN A 500 -10.33 12.23 -14.51
N VAL A 501 -10.78 11.91 -13.28
CA VAL A 501 -10.04 11.02 -12.37
C VAL A 501 -9.94 9.60 -12.94
N ALA A 502 -11.02 9.06 -13.50
CA ALA A 502 -11.03 7.73 -14.13
C ALA A 502 -10.02 7.66 -15.29
N ASP A 503 -10.11 8.60 -16.23
CA ASP A 503 -9.23 8.66 -17.41
C ASP A 503 -7.76 8.88 -17.01
N ALA A 504 -7.49 9.80 -16.08
CA ALA A 504 -6.14 10.02 -15.56
C ALA A 504 -5.55 8.76 -14.90
N SER A 505 -6.36 7.98 -14.18
CA SER A 505 -5.93 6.74 -13.53
C SER A 505 -5.67 5.59 -14.51
N GLU A 506 -6.25 5.63 -15.71
CA GLU A 506 -5.92 4.73 -16.83
C GLU A 506 -4.56 5.11 -17.43
N LEU A 507 -4.31 6.43 -17.58
CA LEU A 507 -3.06 6.95 -18.15
C LEU A 507 -1.84 6.71 -17.25
N THR A 508 -1.97 6.94 -15.94
CA THR A 508 -0.87 6.82 -14.99
C THR A 508 -1.38 6.55 -13.57
N PRO A 509 -0.68 5.74 -12.75
CA PRO A 509 -1.08 5.55 -11.36
C PRO A 509 -1.13 6.88 -10.62
N LEU A 510 -2.29 7.20 -10.05
CA LEU A 510 -2.46 8.38 -9.22
C LEU A 510 -1.98 8.07 -7.81
N ARG A 511 -1.30 9.03 -7.16
CA ARG A 511 -0.76 8.93 -5.80
C ARG A 511 -1.47 9.90 -4.88
N ARG A 512 -1.47 9.60 -3.58
CA ARG A 512 -1.99 10.53 -2.57
C ARG A 512 -1.29 11.88 -2.70
N GLY A 513 -2.08 12.96 -2.67
CA GLY A 513 -1.58 14.33 -2.82
C GLY A 513 -1.35 14.78 -4.26
N ASP A 514 -1.41 13.88 -5.26
CA ASP A 514 -1.44 14.32 -6.66
C ASP A 514 -2.67 15.21 -6.90
N ILE A 515 -2.49 16.21 -7.76
CA ILE A 515 -3.51 17.21 -8.07
C ILE A 515 -3.94 17.06 -9.53
N LEU A 516 -5.24 16.98 -9.77
CA LEU A 516 -5.83 17.09 -11.10
C LEU A 516 -6.46 18.48 -11.25
N LEU A 517 -5.99 19.29 -12.19
CA LEU A 517 -6.58 20.58 -12.49
C LEU A 517 -7.72 20.40 -13.46
N THR A 518 -8.91 20.84 -13.06
CA THR A 518 -10.15 20.49 -13.76
C THR A 518 -10.40 21.31 -15.03
N GLY A 519 -9.56 22.30 -15.31
CA GLY A 519 -9.70 23.25 -16.41
C GLY A 519 -10.43 24.54 -16.00
N ALA A 520 -9.95 25.68 -16.52
CA ALA A 520 -10.57 27.00 -16.38
C ALA A 520 -11.53 27.33 -17.53
N GLY A 521 -12.56 28.13 -17.24
CA GLY A 521 -13.46 28.70 -18.24
C GLY A 521 -12.96 30.01 -18.84
N SER A 522 -12.09 30.70 -18.10
CA SER A 522 -11.57 32.02 -18.43
C SER A 522 -10.04 32.10 -18.29
N LEU A 523 -9.42 32.97 -19.10
CA LEU A 523 -8.00 33.30 -19.01
C LEU A 523 -7.77 34.78 -19.29
N GLY A 524 -6.68 35.34 -18.80
CA GLY A 524 -6.31 36.74 -19.09
C GLY A 524 -4.85 37.07 -18.82
N PRO A 525 -4.37 38.23 -19.28
CA PRO A 525 -2.97 38.62 -19.14
C PRO A 525 -2.61 39.01 -17.71
N LEU A 526 -1.32 38.85 -17.37
CA LEU A 526 -0.70 39.33 -16.14
C LEU A 526 0.63 40.05 -16.44
N ALA A 527 0.93 41.07 -15.65
CA ALA A 527 2.19 41.82 -15.67
C ALA A 527 3.03 41.58 -14.41
N ILE A 528 4.34 41.83 -14.51
CA ILE A 528 5.23 41.84 -13.33
C ILE A 528 4.73 42.89 -12.34
N GLY A 529 4.62 42.51 -11.06
CA GLY A 529 4.05 43.32 -9.99
C GLY A 529 2.58 43.02 -9.70
N ASP A 530 1.86 42.34 -10.60
CA ASP A 530 0.47 41.98 -10.37
C ASP A 530 0.33 40.93 -9.25
N VAL A 531 -0.73 41.08 -8.47
CA VAL A 531 -1.20 40.07 -7.53
C VAL A 531 -2.46 39.42 -8.10
N VAL A 532 -2.39 38.12 -8.34
CA VAL A 532 -3.53 37.32 -8.80
C VAL A 532 -4.06 36.47 -7.66
N GLU A 533 -5.39 36.38 -7.54
CA GLU A 533 -6.10 35.59 -6.52
C GLU A 533 -7.20 34.75 -7.19
N GLY A 534 -7.23 33.46 -6.89
CA GLY A 534 -8.35 32.57 -7.20
C GLY A 534 -9.11 32.22 -5.91
N SER A 535 -10.43 32.10 -5.98
CA SER A 535 -11.24 31.73 -4.82
C SER A 535 -12.46 30.89 -5.15
N VAL A 536 -12.88 30.05 -4.19
CA VAL A 536 -14.13 29.27 -4.21
C VAL A 536 -14.81 29.39 -2.85
N GLU A 537 -16.14 29.50 -2.85
CA GLU A 537 -16.94 29.47 -1.63
C GLU A 537 -17.24 28.01 -1.25
N GLY A 538 -16.94 27.64 0.00
CA GLY A 538 -17.40 26.38 0.59
C GLY A 538 -18.49 26.60 1.64
N LEU A 539 -18.88 25.52 2.33
CA LEU A 539 -19.97 25.58 3.31
C LEU A 539 -19.69 26.55 4.47
N ASP A 540 -18.48 26.52 5.02
CA ASP A 540 -18.13 27.23 6.25
C ASP A 540 -17.11 28.37 6.04
N ALA A 541 -16.50 28.45 4.85
CA ALA A 541 -15.45 29.41 4.57
C ALA A 541 -15.25 29.62 3.06
N LYS A 542 -14.65 30.77 2.74
CA LYS A 542 -14.07 31.04 1.43
C LYS A 542 -12.63 30.53 1.39
N TYR A 543 -12.29 29.76 0.37
CA TYR A 543 -10.96 29.23 0.15
C TYR A 543 -10.26 29.98 -0.98
N THR A 544 -9.01 30.38 -0.77
CA THR A 544 -8.27 31.23 -1.70
C THR A 544 -6.89 30.68 -2.03
N VAL A 545 -6.39 31.10 -3.18
CA VAL A 545 -4.99 30.98 -3.59
C VAL A 545 -4.56 32.34 -4.13
N SER A 546 -3.34 32.78 -3.84
CA SER A 546 -2.79 34.00 -4.42
C SER A 546 -1.33 33.83 -4.81
N ALA A 547 -0.87 34.66 -5.74
CA ALA A 547 0.54 34.79 -6.10
C ALA A 547 0.86 36.20 -6.57
N THR A 548 2.11 36.61 -6.35
CA THR A 548 2.65 37.89 -6.86
C THR A 548 3.62 37.61 -7.99
N LEU A 549 3.50 38.32 -9.10
CA LEU A 549 4.41 38.15 -10.23
C LEU A 549 5.67 38.97 -10.03
N VAL A 550 6.83 38.32 -10.16
CA VAL A 550 8.15 38.93 -10.01
C VAL A 550 9.02 38.61 -11.21
N ALA A 551 9.97 39.47 -11.53
CA ALA A 551 10.97 39.14 -12.55
C ALA A 551 11.82 37.96 -12.08
N ALA A 552 11.98 36.93 -12.91
CA ALA A 552 12.85 35.81 -12.61
C ALA A 552 14.32 36.27 -12.52
N PRO A 553 15.14 35.68 -11.64
CA PRO A 553 16.58 35.92 -11.64
C PRO A 553 17.20 35.52 -12.99
N LYS A 554 18.24 36.23 -13.43
CA LYS A 554 18.94 35.95 -14.70
C LYS A 554 19.45 34.50 -14.71
N ARG A 555 18.84 33.65 -15.53
CA ARG A 555 19.33 32.27 -15.77
C ARG A 555 20.47 32.29 -16.77
N ARG A 556 21.39 31.33 -16.66
CA ARG A 556 22.43 31.09 -17.67
C ARG A 556 21.75 30.75 -19.00
N LYS A 557 21.90 31.60 -20.02
CA LYS A 557 21.42 31.30 -21.37
C LYS A 557 22.21 30.08 -21.89
N LEU A 558 21.51 29.00 -22.19
CA LEU A 558 22.08 27.91 -22.98
C LEU A 558 22.18 28.41 -24.42
N GLU A 559 23.37 28.40 -25.01
CA GLU A 559 23.50 28.70 -26.42
C GLU A 559 22.93 27.53 -27.23
N PRO A 560 21.99 27.76 -28.17
CA PRO A 560 21.41 26.69 -28.98
C PRO A 560 22.45 25.90 -29.76
N SER A 561 23.60 26.50 -30.08
CA SER A 561 24.75 25.86 -30.74
C SER A 561 25.51 24.86 -29.86
N LYS A 562 25.21 24.84 -28.54
CA LYS A 562 25.84 23.96 -27.54
C LYS A 562 24.86 22.93 -26.96
N LEU A 563 23.65 22.84 -27.52
CA LEU A 563 22.63 21.81 -27.29
C LEU A 563 22.58 20.91 -28.52
#